data_AF-A0A2D6KF86-F1
#
_entry.id   AF-A0A2D6KF86-F1
#
_cell.length_a   1.000
_cell.length_b   1.000
_cell.length_c   1.000
_cell.angle_alpha   90.00
_cell.angle_beta   90.00
_cell.angle_gamma   90.00
#
_symmetry.space_group_name_H-M   'P 1'
#
loop_
_entity.id
_entity.type
_entity.pdbx_description
1 polymer ?
#
loop_
_entity_poly.entity_id
_entity_poly.type
_entity_poly.pdbx_seq_one_letter_code
_entity_poly.pdbx_strand_id
1 'polypeptide(L)'
;MVSKKGVFVFCLLVSLIFVSFAFAQDLSGKITETFGEADETGFPKSFSEYVEKARDYKARNDDREFIRKSLFGYVAETPVMRGIVYYTHKFFSFFDPLWRYTFGMEFDWNLAFFAHISIWIILIVFIFYPASVLFGSGKMASLVIAAIIASLAGSTGIIGMAVDQLEVMVTNLWIFLIAVVITIIVVALYIAFFRKAEEESKEEDVERAKESIRAHGKVSQKALEEFGDGGGI
;
A
#
# COMPACT_ATOMS: atom_id res chain seq x y z
N MET A 1 2.77 10.89 18.26
CA MET A 1 3.80 11.04 17.21
C MET A 1 3.60 9.97 16.15
N VAL A 2 3.12 10.32 14.97
CA VAL A 2 3.08 9.38 13.84
C VAL A 2 4.53 9.21 13.35
N SER A 3 5.03 7.97 13.26
CA SER A 3 6.41 7.76 12.83
C SER A 3 6.56 8.19 11.37
N LYS A 4 7.70 8.82 11.03
CA LYS A 4 8.03 9.23 9.65
C LYS A 4 7.87 8.08 8.63
N LYS A 5 8.06 6.83 9.10
CA LYS A 5 7.85 5.59 8.32
C LYS A 5 6.36 5.26 8.11
N GLY A 6 5.52 5.41 9.13
CA GLY A 6 4.08 5.15 9.03
C GLY A 6 3.37 6.12 8.09
N VAL A 7 3.80 7.39 8.05
CA VAL A 7 3.23 8.39 7.14
C VAL A 7 3.70 8.18 5.70
N PHE A 8 4.96 7.80 5.48
CA PHE A 8 5.44 7.47 4.13
C PHE A 8 4.67 6.29 3.53
N VAL A 9 4.45 5.23 4.32
CA VAL A 9 3.63 4.08 3.92
C VAL A 9 2.17 4.47 3.67
N PHE A 10 1.61 5.38 4.48
CA PHE A 10 0.27 5.94 4.26
C PHE A 10 0.18 6.71 2.95
N CYS A 11 1.13 7.60 2.66
CA CYS A 11 1.16 8.36 1.41
C CYS A 11 1.29 7.43 0.20
N LEU A 12 2.09 6.36 0.31
CA LEU A 12 2.26 5.36 -0.75
C LEU A 12 0.96 4.57 -1.00
N LEU A 13 0.23 4.23 0.07
CA LEU A 13 -1.10 3.62 -0.01
C LEU A 13 -2.16 4.58 -0.56
N VAL A 14 -2.19 5.84 -0.11
CA VAL A 14 -3.11 6.86 -0.62
C VAL A 14 -2.83 7.14 -2.09
N SER A 15 -1.57 7.18 -2.53
CA SER A 15 -1.26 7.28 -3.96
C SER A 15 -1.72 6.04 -4.74
N LEU A 16 -1.54 4.83 -4.19
CA LEU A 16 -2.07 3.59 -4.79
C LEU A 16 -3.61 3.60 -4.90
N ILE A 17 -4.31 4.06 -3.85
CA ILE A 17 -5.77 4.16 -3.81
C ILE A 17 -6.28 5.27 -4.72
N PHE A 18 -5.63 6.43 -4.77
CA PHE A 18 -6.02 7.55 -5.63
C PHE A 18 -5.84 7.20 -7.11
N VAL A 19 -4.75 6.51 -7.43
CA VAL A 19 -4.54 5.93 -8.76
C VAL A 19 -5.63 4.90 -9.07
N SER A 20 -5.99 4.02 -8.12
CA SER A 20 -7.09 3.06 -8.29
C SER A 20 -8.46 3.74 -8.54
N PHE A 21 -8.76 4.84 -7.84
CA PHE A 21 -10.01 5.61 -8.02
C PHE A 21 -10.06 6.36 -9.35
N ALA A 22 -8.94 6.95 -9.80
CA ALA A 22 -8.86 7.65 -11.07
C ALA A 22 -9.06 6.70 -12.26
N PHE A 23 -8.62 5.45 -12.15
CA PHE A 23 -8.73 4.45 -13.22
C PHE A 23 -9.98 3.55 -13.14
N ALA A 24 -10.66 3.47 -11.99
CA ALA A 24 -11.97 2.83 -11.89
C ALA A 24 -13.04 3.50 -12.78
N GLN A 25 -12.84 4.77 -13.17
CA GLN A 25 -13.74 5.47 -14.09
C GLN A 25 -13.57 5.03 -15.56
N ASP A 26 -12.38 4.56 -15.97
CA ASP A 26 -12.07 4.23 -17.37
C ASP A 26 -12.44 2.78 -17.75
N LEU A 27 -12.74 1.92 -16.77
CA LEU A 27 -13.14 0.52 -17.00
C LEU A 27 -14.61 0.34 -17.39
N SER A 28 -15.46 1.35 -17.20
CA SER A 28 -16.89 1.27 -17.58
C SER A 28 -17.14 1.45 -19.09
N GLY A 29 -16.18 2.02 -19.83
CA GLY A 29 -16.37 2.37 -21.26
C GLY A 29 -15.81 1.37 -22.29
N LYS A 30 -14.80 0.56 -21.93
CA LYS A 30 -14.00 -0.19 -22.92
C LYS A 30 -14.47 -1.62 -23.23
N ILE A 31 -15.42 -2.17 -22.47
CA ILE A 31 -15.98 -3.50 -22.79
C ILE A 31 -16.80 -3.43 -24.10
N THR A 32 -17.39 -2.27 -24.41
CA THR A 32 -18.24 -2.04 -25.60
C THR A 32 -17.47 -1.72 -26.88
N GLU A 33 -16.25 -1.16 -26.82
CA GLU A 33 -15.49 -0.78 -28.04
C GLU A 33 -14.65 -1.91 -28.65
N THR A 34 -14.50 -3.04 -27.96
CA THR A 34 -13.62 -4.14 -28.43
C THR A 34 -14.26 -4.98 -29.56
N PHE A 35 -15.56 -4.83 -29.79
CA PHE A 35 -16.26 -5.41 -30.93
C PHE A 35 -16.38 -4.36 -32.03
N GLY A 36 -15.31 -4.19 -32.82
CA GLY A 36 -15.32 -3.26 -33.97
C GLY A 36 -16.55 -3.47 -34.86
N GLU A 37 -17.05 -2.38 -35.47
CA GLU A 37 -18.29 -2.27 -36.28
C GLU A 37 -19.08 -3.58 -36.41
N ALA A 38 -19.92 -3.85 -35.42
CA ALA A 38 -20.92 -4.89 -35.49
C ALA A 38 -21.85 -4.64 -36.68
N ASP A 39 -22.27 -5.71 -37.38
CA ASP A 39 -23.45 -5.59 -38.23
C ASP A 39 -24.70 -5.32 -37.38
N GLU A 40 -25.84 -5.06 -38.00
CA GLU A 40 -27.11 -4.75 -37.31
C GLU A 40 -27.59 -5.86 -36.35
N THR A 41 -26.94 -7.03 -36.33
CA THR A 41 -27.22 -8.18 -35.46
C THR A 41 -26.15 -8.48 -34.41
N GLY A 42 -25.03 -7.75 -34.38
CA GLY A 42 -23.99 -7.91 -33.34
C GLY A 42 -22.87 -8.90 -33.66
N PHE A 43 -22.79 -9.45 -34.88
CA PHE A 43 -21.83 -10.51 -35.23
C PHE A 43 -20.70 -10.03 -36.18
N PRO A 44 -19.49 -10.60 -36.08
CA PRO A 44 -18.36 -10.26 -36.96
C PRO A 44 -18.60 -10.73 -38.40
N LYS A 45 -18.21 -9.90 -39.38
CA LYS A 45 -18.51 -10.07 -40.83
C LYS A 45 -17.90 -11.33 -41.46
N SER A 46 -16.88 -11.95 -40.86
CA SER A 46 -16.34 -13.23 -41.32
C SER A 46 -15.72 -14.08 -40.20
N PHE A 47 -15.76 -15.40 -40.36
CA PHE A 47 -15.12 -16.36 -39.44
C PHE A 47 -13.60 -16.19 -39.39
N SER A 48 -12.95 -15.78 -40.49
CA SER A 48 -11.52 -15.50 -40.53
C SER A 48 -11.13 -14.30 -39.66
N GLU A 49 -11.91 -13.20 -39.70
CA GLU A 49 -11.69 -12.05 -38.83
C GLU A 49 -11.94 -12.39 -37.36
N TYR A 50 -12.90 -13.26 -37.07
CA TYR A 50 -13.13 -13.77 -35.72
C TYR A 50 -11.94 -14.60 -35.21
N VAL A 51 -11.40 -15.51 -36.03
CA VAL A 51 -10.25 -16.34 -35.65
C VAL A 51 -8.99 -15.50 -35.46
N GLU A 52 -8.76 -14.50 -36.31
CA GLU A 52 -7.61 -13.61 -36.18
C GLU A 52 -7.73 -12.72 -34.94
N LYS A 53 -8.89 -12.10 -34.71
CA LYS A 53 -9.17 -11.32 -33.48
C LYS A 53 -9.15 -12.19 -32.23
N ALA A 54 -9.62 -13.43 -32.27
CA ALA A 54 -9.56 -14.36 -31.14
C ALA A 54 -8.12 -14.79 -30.84
N ARG A 55 -7.28 -14.98 -31.87
CA ARG A 55 -5.86 -15.31 -31.71
C ARG A 55 -5.08 -14.12 -31.14
N ASP A 56 -5.37 -12.91 -31.61
CA ASP A 56 -4.78 -11.67 -31.12
C ASP A 56 -5.26 -11.30 -29.71
N TYR A 57 -6.54 -11.56 -29.40
CA TYR A 57 -7.08 -11.46 -28.05
C TYR A 57 -6.44 -12.47 -27.10
N LYS A 58 -6.23 -13.72 -27.54
CA LYS A 58 -5.52 -14.74 -26.76
C LYS A 58 -4.08 -14.33 -26.49
N ALA A 59 -3.36 -13.83 -27.49
CA ALA A 59 -1.99 -13.32 -27.31
C ALA A 59 -1.96 -12.14 -26.32
N ARG A 60 -2.89 -11.19 -26.44
CA ARG A 60 -3.02 -10.06 -25.51
C ARG A 60 -3.47 -10.47 -24.10
N ASN A 61 -4.25 -11.54 -23.94
CA ASN A 61 -4.62 -12.08 -22.63
C ASN A 61 -3.48 -12.87 -21.99
N ASP A 62 -2.74 -13.66 -22.78
CA ASP A 62 -1.55 -14.38 -22.32
C ASP A 62 -0.45 -13.41 -21.83
N ASP A 63 -0.36 -12.21 -22.44
CA ASP A 63 0.52 -11.13 -21.99
C ASP A 63 -0.05 -10.36 -20.78
N ARG A 64 -1.38 -10.30 -20.62
CA ARG A 64 -2.02 -9.61 -19.48
C ARG A 64 -1.81 -10.36 -18.18
N GLU A 65 -1.95 -11.68 -18.17
CA GLU A 65 -1.80 -12.51 -16.97
C GLU A 65 -0.34 -12.74 -16.53
N PHE A 66 0.60 -11.90 -16.96
CA PHE A 66 2.03 -12.04 -16.65
C PHE A 66 2.29 -12.17 -15.15
N ILE A 67 1.57 -11.39 -14.32
CA ILE A 67 1.75 -11.38 -12.87
C ILE A 67 1.18 -12.65 -12.23
N ARG A 68 0.16 -13.25 -12.83
CA ARG A 68 -0.52 -14.47 -12.35
C ARG A 68 0.13 -15.76 -12.84
N LYS A 69 1.03 -15.66 -13.83
CA LYS A 69 1.77 -16.80 -14.37
C LYS A 69 2.67 -17.45 -13.31
N SER A 70 2.54 -18.76 -13.14
CA SER A 70 3.36 -19.52 -12.20
C SER A 70 4.84 -19.50 -12.60
N LEU A 71 5.69 -19.07 -11.67
CA LEU A 71 7.15 -19.13 -11.73
C LEU A 71 7.67 -20.51 -11.30
N PHE A 72 6.81 -21.37 -10.72
CA PHE A 72 7.19 -22.70 -10.27
C PHE A 72 7.88 -23.51 -11.37
N GLY A 73 7.33 -23.45 -12.60
CA GLY A 73 7.88 -24.15 -13.76
C GLY A 73 9.31 -23.74 -14.07
N TYR A 74 9.59 -22.43 -14.12
CA TYR A 74 10.92 -21.89 -14.43
C TYR A 74 11.95 -22.16 -13.32
N VAL A 75 11.52 -22.12 -12.05
CA VAL A 75 12.44 -22.24 -10.91
C VAL A 75 12.71 -23.70 -10.53
N ALA A 76 11.78 -24.62 -10.81
CA ALA A 76 11.91 -26.05 -10.49
C ALA A 76 12.82 -26.83 -11.45
N GLU A 77 13.25 -26.23 -12.57
CA GLU A 77 14.18 -26.81 -13.54
C GLU A 77 15.61 -26.97 -12.99
N THR A 78 16.00 -26.14 -12.00
CA THR A 78 17.34 -26.25 -11.38
C THR A 78 17.32 -27.23 -10.20
N PRO A 79 18.21 -28.25 -10.15
CA PRO A 79 18.21 -29.28 -9.11
C PRO A 79 18.29 -28.74 -7.67
N VAL A 80 19.05 -27.67 -7.46
CA VAL A 80 19.20 -27.00 -6.16
C VAL A 80 17.90 -26.29 -5.74
N MET A 81 17.23 -25.65 -6.69
CA MET A 81 16.01 -24.89 -6.42
C MET A 81 14.79 -25.79 -6.24
N ARG A 82 14.77 -27.00 -6.84
CA ARG A 82 13.67 -27.96 -6.70
C ARG A 82 13.36 -28.28 -5.23
N GLY A 83 14.37 -28.47 -4.40
CA GLY A 83 14.18 -28.72 -2.96
C GLY A 83 13.56 -27.53 -2.24
N ILE A 84 14.09 -26.32 -2.46
CA ILE A 84 13.59 -25.08 -1.86
C ILE A 84 12.14 -24.83 -2.27
N VAL A 85 11.87 -24.91 -3.57
CA VAL A 85 10.54 -24.71 -4.16
C VAL A 85 9.53 -25.72 -3.62
N TYR A 86 9.93 -26.99 -3.47
CA TYR A 86 9.06 -28.03 -2.89
C TYR A 86 8.69 -27.73 -1.43
N TYR A 87 9.67 -27.43 -0.56
CA TYR A 87 9.39 -27.16 0.85
C TYR A 87 8.62 -25.86 1.07
N THR A 88 8.96 -24.82 0.31
CA THR A 88 8.22 -23.55 0.35
C THR A 88 6.80 -23.73 -0.14
N HIS A 89 6.58 -24.46 -1.24
CA HIS A 89 5.24 -24.74 -1.73
C HIS A 89 4.42 -25.51 -0.70
N LYS A 90 4.99 -26.53 -0.05
CA LYS A 90 4.32 -27.27 1.03
C LYS A 90 4.01 -26.39 2.24
N PHE A 91 4.93 -25.51 2.64
CA PHE A 91 4.74 -24.61 3.77
C PHE A 91 3.67 -23.55 3.48
N PHE A 92 3.67 -22.92 2.30
CA PHE A 92 2.70 -21.90 1.98
C PHE A 92 1.32 -22.47 1.63
N SER A 93 1.25 -23.60 0.93
CA SER A 93 -0.03 -24.29 0.66
C SER A 93 -0.74 -24.79 1.92
N PHE A 94 0.01 -25.07 3.00
CA PHE A 94 -0.58 -25.35 4.31
C PHE A 94 -1.53 -24.21 4.78
N PHE A 95 -1.25 -22.97 4.38
CA PHE A 95 -2.05 -21.80 4.69
C PHE A 95 -3.05 -21.44 3.58
N ASP A 96 -3.29 -22.29 2.59
CA ASP A 96 -4.26 -22.05 1.51
C ASP A 96 -5.66 -21.63 2.00
N PRO A 97 -6.22 -22.20 3.09
CA PRO A 97 -7.49 -21.71 3.63
C PRO A 97 -7.43 -20.23 4.04
N LEU A 98 -6.30 -19.79 4.62
CA LEU A 98 -6.08 -18.40 5.00
C LEU A 98 -5.91 -17.51 3.75
N TRP A 99 -5.16 -17.97 2.76
CA TRP A 99 -4.96 -17.23 1.51
C TRP A 99 -6.24 -17.09 0.71
N ARG A 100 -7.03 -18.16 0.58
CA ARG A 100 -8.34 -18.11 -0.07
C ARG A 100 -9.28 -17.15 0.66
N TYR A 101 -9.28 -17.16 2.00
CA TYR A 101 -10.09 -16.23 2.78
C TYR A 101 -9.63 -14.77 2.64
N THR A 102 -8.32 -14.54 2.66
CA THR A 102 -7.75 -13.18 2.73
C THR A 102 -7.58 -12.54 1.36
N PHE A 103 -7.33 -13.33 0.32
CA PHE A 103 -6.97 -12.86 -1.02
C PHE A 103 -7.89 -13.41 -2.11
N GLY A 104 -8.70 -14.43 -1.84
CA GLY A 104 -9.49 -15.11 -2.87
C GLY A 104 -8.67 -16.01 -3.81
N MET A 105 -7.43 -16.32 -3.45
CA MET A 105 -6.53 -17.17 -4.25
C MET A 105 -5.80 -18.20 -3.39
N GLU A 106 -5.38 -19.29 -4.01
CA GLU A 106 -4.47 -20.29 -3.42
C GLU A 106 -3.02 -19.85 -3.55
N PHE A 107 -2.15 -20.49 -2.78
CA PHE A 107 -0.73 -20.34 -2.97
C PHE A 107 -0.30 -20.86 -4.35
N ASP A 108 0.28 -19.96 -5.12
CA ASP A 108 1.09 -20.31 -6.27
C ASP A 108 2.34 -19.42 -6.27
N TRP A 109 3.43 -19.92 -6.83
CA TRP A 109 4.67 -19.18 -7.00
C TRP A 109 4.52 -18.18 -8.15
N ASN A 110 3.61 -17.22 -8.07
CA ASN A 110 3.44 -16.17 -9.08
C ASN A 110 3.65 -14.79 -8.47
N LEU A 111 3.93 -13.80 -9.31
CA LEU A 111 4.20 -12.44 -8.87
C LEU A 111 2.96 -11.83 -8.16
N ALA A 112 1.75 -12.29 -8.52
CA ALA A 112 0.50 -11.88 -7.89
C ALA A 112 0.49 -12.25 -6.41
N PHE A 113 0.84 -13.49 -6.07
CA PHE A 113 0.89 -13.95 -4.69
C PHE A 113 1.86 -13.10 -3.85
N PHE A 114 3.05 -12.80 -4.39
CA PHE A 114 4.01 -11.93 -3.71
C PHE A 114 3.50 -10.49 -3.55
N ALA A 115 2.78 -9.96 -4.54
CA ALA A 115 2.15 -8.66 -4.44
C ALA A 115 1.06 -8.63 -3.35
N HIS A 116 0.20 -9.65 -3.30
CA HIS A 116 -0.83 -9.80 -2.26
C HIS A 116 -0.21 -9.84 -0.86
N ILE A 117 0.81 -10.69 -0.64
CA ILE A 117 1.52 -10.80 0.63
C ILE A 117 2.21 -9.49 1.01
N SER A 118 2.83 -8.80 0.04
CA SER A 118 3.51 -7.52 0.29
C SER A 118 2.53 -6.44 0.73
N ILE A 119 1.40 -6.30 0.04
CA ILE A 119 0.33 -5.35 0.40
C ILE A 119 -0.25 -5.71 1.77
N TRP A 120 -0.46 -6.99 2.05
CA TRP A 120 -0.95 -7.45 3.35
C TRP A 120 0.01 -7.09 4.49
N ILE A 121 1.31 -7.34 4.34
CA ILE A 121 2.33 -6.94 5.33
C ILE A 121 2.35 -5.42 5.52
N ILE A 122 2.24 -4.65 4.43
CA ILE A 122 2.16 -3.19 4.49
C ILE A 122 0.97 -2.74 5.33
N LEU A 123 -0.21 -3.34 5.13
CA LEU A 123 -1.40 -3.05 5.94
C LEU A 123 -1.19 -3.39 7.41
N ILE A 124 -0.56 -4.54 7.71
CA ILE A 124 -0.22 -4.91 9.09
C ILE A 124 0.67 -3.85 9.73
N VAL A 125 1.74 -3.43 9.06
CA VAL A 125 2.65 -2.39 9.58
C VAL A 125 1.92 -1.07 9.79
N PHE A 126 1.01 -0.73 8.88
CA PHE A 126 0.23 0.50 8.96
C PHE A 126 -0.73 0.51 10.15
N ILE A 127 -1.42 -0.61 10.40
CA ILE A 127 -2.37 -0.76 11.51
C ILE A 127 -1.64 -0.96 12.84
N PHE A 128 -0.44 -1.56 12.82
CA PHE A 128 0.33 -1.86 14.02
C PHE A 128 0.62 -0.61 14.86
N TYR A 129 0.99 0.51 14.23
CA TYR A 129 1.32 1.74 14.96
C TYR A 129 0.12 2.31 15.73
N PRO A 130 -1.05 2.59 15.12
CA PRO A 130 -2.22 3.05 15.85
C PRO A 130 -2.72 2.01 16.86
N ALA A 131 -2.68 0.72 16.53
CA ALA A 131 -3.03 -0.34 17.48
C ALA A 131 -2.12 -0.32 18.73
N SER A 132 -0.81 -0.14 18.55
CA SER A 132 0.13 -0.07 19.68
C SER A 132 -0.08 1.15 20.59
N VAL A 133 -0.65 2.23 20.07
CA VAL A 133 -1.04 3.40 20.89
C VAL A 133 -2.31 3.11 21.67
N LEU A 134 -3.30 2.44 21.05
CA LEU A 134 -4.60 2.15 21.67
C LEU A 134 -4.52 1.03 22.73
N PHE A 135 -3.71 0.00 22.50
CA PHE A 135 -3.64 -1.20 23.34
C PHE A 135 -2.42 -1.23 24.30
N GLY A 136 -1.62 -0.17 24.32
CA GLY A 136 -0.46 -0.04 25.22
C GLY A 136 0.72 -0.98 24.87
N SER A 137 1.61 -1.21 25.85
CA SER A 137 2.92 -1.86 25.71
C SER A 137 2.92 -3.29 25.14
N GLY A 138 1.74 -3.90 24.95
CA GLY A 138 1.57 -5.23 24.39
C GLY A 138 1.86 -5.27 22.89
N LYS A 139 3.14 -5.19 22.51
CA LYS A 139 3.58 -5.22 21.11
C LYS A 139 3.04 -6.45 20.37
N MET A 140 3.02 -7.62 21.01
CA MET A 140 2.46 -8.83 20.39
C MET A 140 0.94 -8.76 20.20
N ALA A 141 0.20 -8.24 21.17
CA ALA A 141 -1.25 -8.05 21.02
C ALA A 141 -1.58 -7.09 19.87
N SER A 142 -0.80 -6.01 19.76
CA SER A 142 -0.95 -5.02 18.68
C SER A 142 -0.68 -5.62 17.30
N LEU A 143 0.33 -6.49 17.20
CA LEU A 143 0.65 -7.21 15.96
C LEU A 143 -0.47 -8.19 15.57
N VAL A 144 -1.00 -8.95 16.53
CA VAL A 144 -2.10 -9.89 16.28
C VAL A 144 -3.36 -9.14 15.82
N ILE A 145 -3.71 -8.04 16.48
CA ILE A 145 -4.85 -7.21 16.09
C ILE A 145 -4.64 -6.62 14.69
N ALA A 146 -3.43 -6.12 14.39
CA ALA A 146 -3.11 -5.61 13.06
C ALA A 146 -3.22 -6.69 11.98
N ALA A 147 -2.76 -7.91 12.25
CA ALA A 147 -2.90 -9.05 11.35
C ALA A 147 -4.37 -9.42 11.11
N ILE A 148 -5.20 -9.44 12.16
CA ILE A 148 -6.65 -9.71 12.04
C ILE A 148 -7.33 -8.65 11.19
N ILE A 149 -7.12 -7.36 11.49
CA ILE A 149 -7.74 -6.26 10.75
C ILE A 149 -7.27 -6.25 9.29
N ALA A 150 -5.97 -6.45 9.03
CA ALA A 150 -5.44 -6.53 7.67
C ALA A 150 -6.02 -7.72 6.90
N SER A 151 -6.25 -8.85 7.56
CA SER A 151 -6.85 -10.04 6.92
C SER A 151 -8.34 -9.83 6.61
N LEU A 152 -9.08 -9.18 7.52
CA LEU A 152 -10.46 -8.77 7.27
C LEU A 152 -10.53 -7.78 6.10
N ALA A 153 -9.65 -6.78 6.06
CA ALA A 153 -9.56 -5.85 4.93
C ALA A 153 -9.23 -6.58 3.62
N GLY A 154 -8.34 -7.58 3.66
CA GLY A 154 -8.07 -8.47 2.53
C GLY A 154 -9.32 -9.16 2.01
N SER A 155 -10.10 -9.77 2.91
CA SER A 155 -11.32 -10.52 2.55
C SER A 155 -12.39 -9.69 1.83
N THR A 156 -12.34 -8.35 1.94
CA THR A 156 -13.22 -7.45 1.18
C THR A 156 -12.86 -7.35 -0.31
N GLY A 157 -11.72 -7.90 -0.71
CA GLY A 157 -11.21 -7.84 -2.08
C GLY A 157 -10.33 -6.64 -2.39
N ILE A 158 -10.11 -5.71 -1.44
CA ILE A 158 -9.27 -4.51 -1.65
C ILE A 158 -7.85 -4.88 -2.10
N ILE A 159 -7.27 -5.94 -1.51
CA ILE A 159 -5.92 -6.38 -1.89
C ILE A 159 -5.92 -6.93 -3.32
N GLY A 160 -6.93 -7.73 -3.69
CA GLY A 160 -7.08 -8.25 -5.06
C GLY A 160 -7.22 -7.13 -6.08
N MET A 161 -8.08 -6.13 -5.81
CA MET A 161 -8.21 -4.95 -6.66
C MET A 161 -6.88 -4.21 -6.84
N ALA A 162 -6.10 -4.04 -5.77
CA ALA A 162 -4.80 -3.38 -5.85
C ALA A 162 -3.78 -4.17 -6.69
N VAL A 163 -3.81 -5.50 -6.63
CA VAL A 163 -2.94 -6.36 -7.46
C VAL A 163 -3.39 -6.35 -8.92
N ASP A 164 -4.69 -6.33 -9.20
CA ASP A 164 -5.22 -6.19 -10.56
C ASP A 164 -4.81 -4.85 -11.19
N GLN A 165 -4.78 -3.78 -10.40
CA GLN A 165 -4.25 -2.48 -10.87
C GLN A 165 -2.74 -2.55 -11.14
N LEU A 166 -1.98 -3.29 -10.34
CA LEU A 166 -0.56 -3.52 -10.59
C LEU A 166 -0.35 -4.25 -11.92
N GLU A 167 -1.21 -5.22 -12.25
CA GLU A 167 -1.21 -5.94 -13.53
C GLU A 167 -1.43 -4.99 -14.71
N VAL A 168 -2.41 -4.08 -14.60
CA VAL A 168 -2.65 -3.02 -15.60
C VAL A 168 -1.45 -2.08 -15.75
N MET A 169 -0.78 -1.72 -14.65
CA MET A 169 0.42 -0.87 -14.69
C MET A 169 1.59 -1.55 -15.37
N VAL A 170 1.88 -2.80 -15.01
CA VAL A 170 3.05 -3.53 -15.53
C VAL A 170 2.87 -3.85 -17.02
N THR A 171 1.65 -4.13 -17.45
CA THR A 171 1.34 -4.39 -18.86
C THR A 171 1.29 -3.13 -19.72
N ASN A 172 1.12 -1.94 -19.10
CA ASN A 172 1.06 -0.67 -19.81
C ASN A 172 2.10 0.33 -19.29
N LEU A 173 3.25 0.37 -19.97
CA LEU A 173 4.41 1.20 -19.62
C LEU A 173 4.06 2.69 -19.42
N TRP A 174 3.12 3.24 -20.20
CA TRP A 174 2.70 4.63 -20.06
C TRP A 174 1.96 4.88 -18.75
N ILE A 175 1.09 3.95 -18.35
CA ILE A 175 0.37 4.02 -17.07
C ILE A 175 1.36 3.92 -15.92
N PHE A 176 2.33 3.00 -16.01
CA PHE A 176 3.40 2.90 -15.03
C PHE A 176 4.19 4.21 -14.90
N LEU A 177 4.60 4.83 -16.02
CA LEU A 177 5.33 6.11 -16.01
C LEU A 177 4.52 7.23 -15.37
N ILE A 178 3.22 7.35 -15.68
CA ILE A 178 2.34 8.33 -15.06
C ILE A 178 2.22 8.09 -13.55
N ALA A 179 2.04 6.83 -13.12
CA ALA A 179 1.95 6.48 -11.71
C ALA A 179 3.25 6.83 -10.96
N VAL A 180 4.42 6.61 -11.57
CA VAL A 180 5.72 7.02 -11.01
C VAL A 180 5.80 8.53 -10.86
N VAL A 181 5.42 9.30 -11.89
CA VAL A 181 5.42 10.77 -11.84
C VAL A 181 4.49 11.29 -10.72
N ILE A 182 3.27 10.76 -10.63
CA ILE A 182 2.32 11.11 -9.57
C ILE A 182 2.93 10.80 -8.19
N THR A 183 3.52 9.62 -8.03
CA THR A 183 4.16 9.21 -6.77
C THR A 183 5.29 10.18 -6.39
N ILE A 184 6.13 10.58 -7.34
CA ILE A 184 7.20 11.57 -7.12
C ILE A 184 6.61 12.92 -6.67
N ILE A 185 5.55 13.39 -7.33
CA ILE A 185 4.89 14.65 -6.97
C ILE A 185 4.32 14.58 -5.55
N VAL A 186 3.61 13.49 -5.21
CA VAL A 186 3.03 13.29 -3.88
C VAL A 186 4.12 13.26 -2.81
N VAL A 187 5.23 12.56 -3.05
CA VAL A 187 6.38 12.51 -2.13
C VAL A 187 7.03 13.89 -1.99
N ALA A 188 7.19 14.64 -3.08
CA ALA A 188 7.77 15.97 -3.05
C ALA A 188 6.89 16.97 -2.28
N LEU A 189 5.57 16.95 -2.53
CA LEU A 189 4.60 17.75 -1.78
C LEU A 189 4.61 17.38 -0.29
N TYR A 190 4.68 16.09 0.02
CA TYR A 190 4.79 15.63 1.41
C TYR A 190 6.04 16.18 2.10
N ILE A 191 7.22 16.08 1.48
CA ILE A 191 8.47 16.60 2.05
C ILE A 191 8.34 18.11 2.31
N ALA A 192 7.72 18.86 1.39
CA ALA A 192 7.50 20.29 1.55
C ALA A 192 6.56 20.61 2.74
N PHE A 193 5.42 19.94 2.82
CA PHE A 193 4.46 20.12 3.93
C PHE A 193 5.05 19.70 5.28
N PHE A 194 5.79 18.59 5.32
CA PHE A 194 6.35 18.07 6.56
C PHE A 194 7.50 18.93 7.07
N ARG A 195 8.34 19.50 6.19
CA ARG A 195 9.36 20.46 6.59
C ARG A 195 8.74 21.70 7.22
N LYS A 196 7.66 22.21 6.62
CA LYS A 196 6.92 23.35 7.17
C LYS A 196 6.31 23.04 8.55
N ALA A 197 5.67 21.87 8.70
CA ALA A 197 5.12 21.46 9.99
C ALA A 197 6.21 21.21 11.06
N GLU A 198 7.39 20.69 10.68
CA GLU A 198 8.50 20.50 11.60
C GLU A 198 9.09 21.85 12.05
N GLU A 199 9.16 22.84 11.16
CA GLU A 199 9.56 24.22 11.48
C GLU A 199 8.55 24.89 12.43
N GLU A 200 7.25 24.82 12.13
CA GLU A 200 6.20 25.36 13.01
C GLU A 200 6.21 24.70 14.41
N SER A 201 6.43 23.38 14.50
CA SER A 201 6.52 22.72 15.81
C SER A 201 7.75 23.14 16.61
N LYS A 202 8.87 23.41 15.94
CA LYS A 202 10.09 23.89 16.61
C LYS A 202 9.91 25.32 17.11
N GLU A 203 9.21 26.16 16.35
CA GLU A 203 8.88 27.52 16.81
C GLU A 203 7.95 27.49 18.03
N GLU A 204 6.89 26.67 18.02
CA GLU A 204 6.03 26.49 19.19
C GLU A 204 6.79 25.96 20.42
N ASP A 205 7.69 24.99 20.24
CA ASP A 205 8.47 24.43 21.34
C ASP A 205 9.45 25.45 21.93
N VAL A 206 10.06 26.28 21.08
CA VAL A 206 10.92 27.40 21.51
C VAL A 206 10.11 28.47 22.24
N GLU A 207 8.90 28.77 21.77
CA GLU A 207 8.02 29.75 22.42
C GLU A 207 7.54 29.26 23.78
N ARG A 208 7.10 28.00 23.89
CA ARG A 208 6.78 27.36 25.19
C ARG A 208 7.96 27.33 26.14
N ALA A 209 9.18 27.06 25.64
CA ALA A 209 10.38 27.10 26.45
C ALA A 209 10.67 28.53 26.97
N LYS A 210 10.49 29.55 26.14
CA LYS A 210 10.64 30.97 26.54
C LYS A 210 9.60 31.38 27.57
N GLU A 211 8.34 30.97 27.41
CA GLU A 211 7.28 31.22 28.39
C GLU A 211 7.57 30.54 29.73
N SER A 212 8.03 29.28 29.70
CA SER A 212 8.44 28.56 30.91
C SER A 212 9.58 29.25 31.64
N ILE A 213 10.62 29.72 30.92
CA ILE A 213 11.75 30.45 31.51
C ILE A 213 11.29 31.78 32.10
N ARG A 214 10.39 32.52 31.42
CA ARG A 214 9.83 33.78 31.95
C ARG A 214 8.97 33.55 33.19
N ALA A 215 8.17 32.49 33.19
CA ALA A 215 7.36 32.11 34.36
C ALA A 215 8.26 31.76 35.55
N HIS A 216 9.29 30.95 35.34
CA HIS A 216 10.28 30.65 36.38
C HIS A 216 11.05 31.89 36.84
N GLY A 217 11.46 32.77 35.93
CA GLY A 217 12.13 34.02 36.27
C GLY A 217 11.28 34.93 37.14
N LYS A 218 9.98 35.08 36.83
CA LYS A 218 9.04 35.85 37.66
C LYS A 218 8.83 35.23 39.04
N VAL A 219 8.76 33.89 39.14
CA VAL A 219 8.66 33.21 40.43
C VAL A 219 9.92 33.42 41.26
N SER A 220 11.11 33.31 40.68
CA SER A 220 12.38 33.58 41.36
C SER A 220 12.53 35.03 41.80
N GLN A 221 12.07 35.99 40.99
CA GLN A 221 12.11 37.41 41.32
C GLN A 221 11.15 37.75 42.48
N LYS A 222 9.95 37.18 42.46
CA LYS A 222 8.97 37.33 43.54
C LYS A 222 9.45 36.70 44.85
N ALA A 223 10.14 35.56 44.78
CA ALA A 223 10.79 34.94 45.93
C ALA A 223 11.95 35.81 46.46
N LEU A 224 12.74 36.43 45.59
CA LEU A 224 13.80 37.38 45.98
C LEU A 224 13.25 38.65 46.62
N GLU A 225 12.10 39.16 46.17
CA GLU A 225 11.41 40.30 46.78
C GLU A 225 10.83 39.92 48.16
N GLU A 226 10.21 38.75 48.30
CA GLU A 226 9.73 38.23 49.60
C GLU A 226 10.87 37.97 50.60
N PHE A 227 12.03 37.52 50.13
CA PHE A 227 13.23 37.36 50.97
C PHE A 227 13.94 38.68 51.26
N GLY A 228 13.88 39.66 50.35
CA GLY A 228 14.49 40.99 50.50
C GLY A 228 13.75 41.89 51.49
N ASP A 229 12.41 41.81 51.53
CA ASP A 229 11.57 42.55 52.48
C ASP A 229 11.38 41.82 53.83
N GLY A 230 11.73 40.53 53.90
CA GLY A 230 11.43 39.65 55.04
C GLY A 230 12.52 39.47 56.10
N GLY A 231 13.72 40.01 55.95
CA GLY A 231 14.76 39.80 56.97
C GLY A 231 16.12 40.33 56.60
N GLY A 232 16.36 41.59 56.98
CA GLY A 232 17.70 42.03 57.31
C GLY A 232 18.31 41.12 58.37
N ILE A 233 19.56 40.75 58.15
CA ILE A 233 20.52 40.51 59.24
C ILE A 233 20.95 41.87 59.76
#